data_AF-A0A6C0BGE2-F1
#
_entry.id   AF-A0A6C0BGE2-F1
#
_cell.length_a   1.000
_cell.length_b   1.000
_cell.length_c   1.000
_cell.angle_alpha   90.00
_cell.angle_beta   90.00
_cell.angle_gamma   90.00
#
_symmetry.space_group_name_H-M   'P 1'
#
loop_
_entity.id
_entity.type
_entity.pdbx_description
1 polymer ?
#
loop_
_entity_poly.entity_id
_entity_poly.type
_entity_poly.pdbx_seq_one_letter_code
_entity_poly.pdbx_strand_id
1 'polypeptide(L)'
;MNIMLSAWLEMISLTLIVIGALNWGLVGMFNFNFVQLLAENTFAILEPIVYVLVGVAGIVHIFSRDYYLPFLGKTVYPCGSLTPKTPQDADTSATVKVAPNVNVIYWAAEPNAQIVDNPWVAYSEYENTGVARSDENGVAVLKVRTPTAYKVPKVMFDKTLKPHIHYRTCSMSGMLGRVETVFL
;
A
#
# COMPACT_ATOMS: atom_id res chain seq x y z
N MET A 1 -11.26 4.49 -12.38
CA MET A 1 -11.96 3.30 -11.87
C MET A 1 -12.71 3.70 -10.60
N ASN A 2 -14.01 3.39 -10.51
CA ASN A 2 -14.84 3.68 -9.34
C ASN A 2 -14.26 2.96 -8.11
N ILE A 3 -14.05 3.68 -7.00
CA ILE A 3 -13.45 3.14 -5.76
C ILE A 3 -14.26 1.96 -5.24
N MET A 4 -15.59 2.07 -5.28
CA MET A 4 -16.48 0.99 -4.87
C MET A 4 -16.28 -0.26 -5.73
N LEU A 5 -16.22 -0.10 -7.06
CA LEU A 5 -16.00 -1.23 -7.97
C LEU A 5 -14.67 -1.94 -7.68
N SER A 6 -13.58 -1.18 -7.46
CA SER A 6 -12.29 -1.79 -7.12
C SER A 6 -12.33 -2.53 -5.77
N ALA A 7 -13.06 -2.00 -4.77
CA ALA A 7 -13.23 -2.67 -3.49
C ALA A 7 -14.03 -3.97 -3.63
N TRP A 8 -15.12 -3.95 -4.41
CA TRP A 8 -15.92 -5.15 -4.69
C TRP A 8 -15.11 -6.25 -5.38
N LEU A 9 -14.29 -5.91 -6.37
CA LEU A 9 -13.42 -6.89 -7.05
C LEU A 9 -12.39 -7.48 -6.10
N GLU A 10 -11.78 -6.66 -5.24
CA GLU A 10 -10.84 -7.10 -4.21
C GLU A 10 -11.52 -8.08 -3.24
N MET A 11 -12.73 -7.75 -2.76
CA MET A 11 -13.50 -8.61 -1.85
C MET A 11 -13.82 -9.96 -2.48
N ILE A 12 -14.27 -9.99 -3.73
CA ILE A 12 -14.59 -11.23 -4.45
C ILE A 12 -13.31 -12.07 -4.60
N SER A 13 -12.21 -11.45 -5.05
CA SER A 13 -10.93 -12.13 -5.26
C SER A 13 -10.39 -12.74 -3.96
N LEU A 14 -10.37 -11.98 -2.87
CA LEU A 14 -9.93 -12.47 -1.56
C LEU A 14 -10.86 -13.57 -1.02
N THR A 15 -12.17 -13.48 -1.25
CA THR A 15 -13.13 -14.53 -0.87
C THR A 15 -12.84 -15.83 -1.60
N LEU A 16 -12.55 -15.78 -2.91
CA LEU A 16 -12.16 -16.96 -3.69
C LEU A 16 -10.87 -17.59 -3.12
N ILE A 17 -9.86 -16.79 -2.80
CA ILE A 17 -8.62 -17.29 -2.18
C ILE A 17 -8.92 -18.00 -0.85
N VAL A 18 -9.78 -17.42 0.00
CA VAL A 18 -10.19 -18.05 1.27
C VAL A 18 -10.89 -19.38 1.03
N ILE A 19 -11.82 -19.44 0.07
CA ILE A 19 -12.49 -20.70 -0.31
C ILE A 19 -11.46 -21.76 -0.73
N GLY A 20 -10.50 -21.38 -1.58
CA GLY A 20 -9.42 -22.27 -2.01
C GLY A 20 -8.55 -22.76 -0.85
N ALA A 21 -8.12 -21.84 0.02
CA ALA A 21 -7.28 -22.16 1.17
C ALA A 21 -7.98 -23.10 2.16
N LEU A 22 -9.27 -22.86 2.44
CA LEU A 22 -10.08 -23.73 3.28
C LEU A 22 -10.29 -25.10 2.65
N ASN A 23 -10.58 -25.17 1.35
CA ASN A 23 -10.72 -26.45 0.64
C ASN A 23 -9.43 -27.27 0.71
N TRP A 24 -8.27 -26.66 0.45
CA TRP A 24 -6.98 -27.34 0.58
C TRP A 24 -6.67 -27.78 2.01
N GLY A 25 -7.04 -26.99 3.02
CA GLY A 25 -6.96 -27.38 4.42
C GLY A 25 -7.80 -28.62 4.73
N LEU A 26 -9.04 -28.69 4.24
CA LEU A 26 -9.92 -29.84 4.42
C LEU A 26 -9.40 -31.10 3.73
N VAL A 27 -8.85 -30.96 2.52
CA VAL A 27 -8.20 -32.06 1.80
C VAL A 27 -6.99 -32.56 2.58
N GLY A 28 -6.12 -31.65 3.06
CA GLY A 28 -4.91 -32.01 3.79
C GLY A 28 -5.16 -32.65 5.16
N MET A 29 -6.20 -32.21 5.88
CA MET A 29 -6.50 -32.70 7.23
C MET A 29 -7.43 -33.92 7.25
N PHE A 30 -8.39 -33.99 6.33
CA PHE A 30 -9.49 -34.96 6.39
C PHE A 30 -9.67 -35.77 5.11
N ASN A 31 -8.83 -35.55 4.09
CA ASN A 31 -9.02 -36.09 2.74
C ASN A 31 -10.43 -35.76 2.19
N PHE A 32 -10.96 -34.59 2.58
CA PHE A 32 -12.30 -34.15 2.24
C PHE A 32 -12.25 -32.95 1.31
N ASN A 33 -12.79 -33.10 0.09
CA ASN A 33 -12.85 -32.04 -0.90
C ASN A 33 -14.27 -31.45 -0.96
N PHE A 34 -14.45 -30.28 -0.33
CA PHE A 34 -15.75 -29.63 -0.26
C PHE A 34 -16.21 -29.10 -1.62
N VAL A 35 -15.30 -28.56 -2.43
CA VAL A 35 -15.63 -28.07 -3.78
C VAL A 35 -16.09 -29.22 -4.67
N GLN A 36 -15.41 -30.36 -4.62
CA GLN A 36 -15.82 -31.56 -5.34
C GLN A 36 -17.19 -32.07 -4.87
N LEU A 37 -17.42 -32.15 -3.54
CA LEU A 37 -18.72 -32.56 -2.99
C LEU A 37 -19.86 -31.68 -3.53
N LEU A 38 -19.67 -30.35 -3.59
CA LEU A 38 -20.67 -29.43 -4.14
C LEU A 38 -20.87 -29.64 -5.65
N ALA A 39 -19.79 -29.87 -6.40
CA ALA A 39 -19.85 -30.07 -7.85
C ALA A 39 -20.55 -31.37 -8.23
N GLU A 40 -20.29 -32.47 -7.51
CA GLU A 40 -20.95 -33.76 -7.69
C GLU A 40 -22.48 -33.66 -7.48
N ASN A 41 -22.91 -32.82 -6.53
CA ASN A 41 -24.32 -32.60 -6.22
C ASN A 41 -25.01 -31.52 -7.08
N THR A 42 -24.30 -30.87 -8.01
CA THR A 42 -24.83 -29.76 -8.82
C THR A 42 -24.59 -29.94 -10.32
N PHE A 43 -23.36 -29.70 -10.80
CA PHE A 43 -22.92 -29.87 -12.19
C PHE A 43 -21.42 -30.19 -12.20
N ALA A 44 -20.99 -31.19 -12.99
CA ALA A 44 -19.61 -31.65 -13.04
C ALA A 44 -18.58 -30.58 -13.46
N ILE A 45 -19.00 -29.53 -14.18
CA ILE A 45 -18.11 -28.44 -14.60
C ILE A 45 -17.86 -27.39 -13.50
N LEU A 46 -18.60 -27.45 -12.38
CA LEU A 46 -18.46 -26.46 -11.31
C LEU A 46 -17.08 -26.50 -10.65
N GLU A 47 -16.56 -27.70 -10.38
CA GLU A 47 -15.24 -27.89 -9.77
C GLU A 47 -14.11 -27.19 -10.56
N PRO A 48 -13.89 -27.50 -11.87
CA PRO A 48 -12.82 -26.86 -12.62
C PRO A 48 -13.01 -25.34 -12.74
N ILE A 49 -14.24 -24.84 -12.81
CA ILE A 49 -14.51 -23.39 -12.82
C ILE A 49 -14.04 -22.76 -11.51
N VAL A 50 -14.40 -23.33 -10.36
CA VAL A 50 -13.99 -22.81 -9.05
C VAL A 50 -12.46 -22.82 -8.94
N TYR A 51 -11.80 -23.92 -9.32
CA TYR A 51 -10.32 -23.98 -9.26
C TYR A 51 -9.65 -22.94 -10.15
N VAL A 52 -10.16 -22.71 -11.37
CA VAL A 52 -9.63 -21.67 -12.26
C VAL A 52 -9.84 -20.29 -11.65
N LEU A 53 -11.02 -19.99 -11.11
CA LEU A 53 -11.30 -18.69 -10.48
C LEU A 53 -10.42 -18.43 -9.25
N VAL A 54 -10.22 -19.44 -8.40
CA VAL A 54 -9.29 -19.37 -7.27
C VAL A 54 -7.85 -19.14 -7.75
N GLY A 55 -7.42 -19.87 -8.79
CA GLY A 55 -6.08 -19.71 -9.37
C GLY A 55 -5.85 -18.32 -9.94
N VAL A 56 -6.80 -17.79 -10.70
CA VAL A 56 -6.74 -16.42 -11.25
C VAL A 56 -6.71 -15.39 -10.13
N ALA A 57 -7.56 -15.54 -9.10
CA ALA A 57 -7.53 -14.66 -7.93
C ALA A 57 -6.15 -14.65 -7.25
N GLY A 58 -5.56 -15.82 -7.02
CA GLY A 58 -4.21 -15.96 -6.48
C GLY A 58 -3.15 -15.24 -7.33
N ILE A 59 -3.19 -15.41 -8.65
CA ILE A 59 -2.25 -14.76 -9.59
C ILE A 59 -2.41 -13.23 -9.58
N VAL A 60 -3.62 -12.70 -9.47
CA VAL A 60 -3.83 -11.24 -9.38
C VAL A 60 -3.16 -10.66 -8.13
N HIS A 61 -3.18 -11.38 -7.01
CA HIS A 61 -2.60 -10.92 -5.74
C HIS A 61 -1.11 -11.21 -5.59
N ILE A 62 -0.55 -12.21 -6.29
CA ILE A 62 0.85 -12.63 -6.08
C ILE A 62 1.87 -11.51 -6.34
N PHE A 63 1.57 -10.60 -7.27
CA PHE A 63 2.42 -9.44 -7.58
C PHE A 63 1.95 -8.15 -6.89
N SER A 64 0.90 -8.20 -6.08
CA SER A 64 0.37 -7.04 -5.37
C SER A 64 1.18 -6.77 -4.11
N ARG A 65 1.99 -5.71 -4.13
CA ARG A 65 2.70 -5.22 -2.93
C ARG A 65 1.76 -5.01 -1.76
N ASP A 66 0.61 -4.38 -2.00
CA ASP A 66 -0.33 -4.00 -0.95
C ASP A 66 -1.08 -5.20 -0.37
N TYR A 67 -1.10 -6.34 -1.06
CA TYR A 67 -1.63 -7.59 -0.52
C TYR A 67 -0.78 -8.11 0.65
N TYR A 68 0.55 -8.07 0.50
CA TYR A 68 1.49 -8.48 1.56
C TYR A 68 1.77 -7.37 2.57
N LEU A 69 1.64 -6.10 2.16
CA LEU A 69 1.93 -4.91 2.96
C LEU A 69 0.71 -3.96 2.95
N PRO A 70 -0.40 -4.32 3.62
CA PRO A 70 -1.67 -3.59 3.52
C PRO A 70 -1.58 -2.13 3.97
N PHE A 71 -0.66 -1.82 4.90
CA PHE A 71 -0.42 -0.45 5.36
C PHE A 71 0.10 0.49 4.25
N LEU A 72 0.66 -0.04 3.15
CA LEU A 72 1.09 0.76 1.99
C LEU A 72 -0.05 1.08 1.01
N GLY A 73 -1.22 0.44 1.18
CA GLY A 73 -2.40 0.61 0.36
C GLY A 73 -3.15 1.92 0.57
N LYS A 74 -4.29 2.05 -0.12
CA LYS A 74 -5.23 3.16 0.06
C LYS A 74 -5.88 3.09 1.45
N THR A 75 -6.19 4.24 2.04
CA THR A 75 -6.90 4.29 3.33
C THR A 75 -7.92 5.40 3.37
N VAL A 76 -9.01 5.20 4.11
CA VAL A 76 -10.02 6.24 4.35
C VAL A 76 -9.40 7.28 5.27
N TYR A 77 -9.52 8.55 4.89
CA TYR A 77 -9.06 9.65 5.72
C TYR A 77 -9.85 10.92 5.37
N PRO A 78 -10.36 11.65 6.38
CA PRO A 78 -11.08 12.89 6.13
C PRO A 78 -10.14 13.99 5.61
N CYS A 79 -9.94 14.10 4.30
CA CYS A 79 -8.96 15.02 3.69
C CYS A 79 -9.11 16.50 4.12
N GLY A 80 -10.30 16.92 4.55
CA GLY A 80 -10.56 18.26 5.07
C GLY A 80 -9.88 18.57 6.40
N SER A 81 -9.45 17.56 7.17
CA SER A 81 -8.68 17.76 8.41
C SER A 81 -7.20 18.05 8.16
N LEU A 82 -6.73 17.98 6.90
CA LEU A 82 -5.34 18.22 6.55
C LEU A 82 -5.05 19.71 6.43
N THR A 83 -4.22 20.19 7.33
CA THR A 83 -3.70 21.57 7.31
C THR A 83 -2.32 21.60 6.67
N PRO A 84 -2.03 22.55 5.77
CA PRO A 84 -0.69 22.76 5.26
C PRO A 84 0.33 22.88 6.39
N LYS A 85 1.41 22.11 6.29
CA LYS A 85 2.48 22.06 7.29
C LYS A 85 3.79 21.81 6.57
N THR A 86 4.83 22.48 7.02
CA THR A 86 6.22 22.23 6.61
C THR A 86 7.01 21.92 7.88
N PRO A 87 7.91 20.93 7.87
CA PRO A 87 8.77 20.67 9.02
C PRO A 87 9.68 21.88 9.29
N GLN A 88 9.98 22.12 10.57
CA GLN A 88 10.93 23.16 10.96
C GLN A 88 12.31 22.87 10.37
N ASP A 89 13.03 23.93 9.97
CA ASP A 89 14.39 23.85 9.43
C ASP A 89 14.54 22.98 8.17
N ALA A 90 13.49 22.86 7.37
CA ALA A 90 13.54 22.18 6.08
C ALA A 90 14.61 22.82 5.16
N ASP A 91 15.53 21.99 4.66
CA ASP A 91 16.72 22.41 3.91
C ASP A 91 16.77 21.79 2.50
N THR A 92 15.90 20.82 2.20
CA THR A 92 15.81 20.19 0.88
C THR A 92 14.35 20.05 0.43
N SER A 93 14.16 19.76 -0.86
CA SER A 93 12.84 19.55 -1.42
C SER A 93 12.84 18.63 -2.63
N ALA A 94 11.72 17.94 -2.84
CA ALA A 94 11.43 17.23 -4.08
C ALA A 94 10.12 17.73 -4.70
N THR A 95 10.07 17.73 -6.02
CA THR A 95 8.86 18.06 -6.78
C THR A 95 8.20 16.78 -7.24
N VAL A 96 6.89 16.64 -6.99
CA VAL A 96 6.08 15.50 -7.45
C VAL A 96 4.94 15.96 -8.36
N LYS A 97 4.57 15.10 -9.31
CA LYS A 97 3.43 15.32 -10.21
C LYS A 97 2.27 14.44 -9.76
N VAL A 98 1.18 15.07 -9.37
CA VAL A 98 -0.04 14.45 -8.84
C VAL A 98 -1.28 15.07 -9.50
N ALA A 99 -2.48 14.71 -9.04
CA ALA A 99 -3.70 15.38 -9.49
C ALA A 99 -3.68 16.89 -9.11
N PRO A 100 -4.25 17.79 -9.92
CA PRO A 100 -4.36 19.21 -9.58
C PRO A 100 -5.15 19.47 -8.30
N ASN A 101 -4.74 20.50 -7.54
CA ASN A 101 -5.48 21.01 -6.38
C ASN A 101 -5.80 19.97 -5.29
N VAL A 102 -4.92 18.99 -5.07
CA VAL A 102 -5.07 17.97 -4.01
C VAL A 102 -4.04 18.17 -2.90
N ASN A 103 -4.37 17.71 -1.70
CA ASN A 103 -3.42 17.70 -0.60
C ASN A 103 -2.46 16.52 -0.76
N VAL A 104 -1.18 16.76 -0.49
CA VAL A 104 -0.11 15.76 -0.51
C VAL A 104 0.50 15.72 0.88
N ILE A 105 0.24 14.66 1.62
CA ILE A 105 0.92 14.40 2.90
C ILE A 105 2.23 13.70 2.57
N TYR A 106 3.31 14.14 3.21
CA TYR A 106 4.62 13.59 2.98
C TYR A 106 5.43 13.49 4.27
N TRP A 107 6.37 12.56 4.29
CA TRP A 107 7.29 12.35 5.40
C TRP A 107 8.60 11.73 4.90
N ALA A 108 9.68 12.02 5.60
CA ALA A 108 11.00 11.48 5.33
C ALA A 108 11.69 11.07 6.64
N ALA A 109 12.78 10.30 6.54
CA ALA A 109 13.59 9.98 7.72
C ALA A 109 14.22 11.26 8.30
N GLU A 110 14.53 11.25 9.60
CA GLU A 110 15.28 12.34 10.22
C GLU A 110 16.73 12.37 9.72
N PRO A 111 17.37 13.55 9.66
CA PRO A 111 18.80 13.66 9.47
C PRO A 111 19.54 12.93 10.58
N ASN A 112 20.43 12.03 10.21
CA ASN A 112 21.25 11.26 11.13
C ASN A 112 22.68 11.10 10.57
N ALA A 113 23.69 11.16 11.43
CA ALA A 113 25.08 10.92 11.05
C ALA A 113 25.37 9.46 10.71
N GLN A 114 24.54 8.52 11.18
CA GLN A 114 24.70 7.09 10.98
C GLN A 114 23.51 6.50 10.22
N ILE A 115 23.80 5.50 9.37
CA ILE A 115 22.79 4.68 8.74
C ILE A 115 22.25 3.71 9.78
N VAL A 116 20.98 3.88 10.15
CA VAL A 116 20.31 3.03 11.13
C VAL A 116 19.70 1.80 10.44
N ASP A 117 19.62 0.70 11.17
CA ASP A 117 19.17 -0.59 10.65
C ASP A 117 17.65 -0.84 10.81
N ASN A 118 16.89 0.19 11.20
CA ASN A 118 15.45 0.09 11.46
C ASN A 118 14.71 1.38 11.04
N PRO A 119 13.62 1.29 10.24
CA PRO A 119 12.77 2.42 9.91
C PRO A 119 12.27 3.19 11.13
N TRP A 120 11.85 2.54 12.22
CA TRP A 120 11.29 3.24 13.38
C TRP A 120 12.29 4.19 14.05
N VAL A 121 13.57 3.84 14.00
CA VAL A 121 14.66 4.72 14.49
C VAL A 121 14.95 5.82 13.46
N ALA A 122 14.86 5.50 12.16
CA ALA A 122 15.09 6.46 11.09
C ALA A 122 14.04 7.57 11.08
N TYR A 123 12.77 7.24 11.30
CA TYR A 123 11.66 8.21 11.31
C TYR A 123 11.47 8.88 12.67
N SER A 124 11.98 8.31 13.76
CA SER A 124 11.87 8.88 15.11
C SER A 124 10.40 9.22 15.44
N GLU A 125 10.13 10.45 15.88
CA GLU A 125 8.78 10.98 16.19
C GLU A 125 8.01 11.52 14.96
N TYR A 126 8.48 11.22 13.74
CA TYR A 126 7.87 11.68 12.47
C TYR A 126 7.77 13.20 12.33
N GLU A 127 8.72 13.96 12.89
CA GLU A 127 8.69 15.42 12.81
C GLU A 127 9.08 15.96 11.44
N ASN A 128 9.88 15.21 10.67
CA ASN A 128 10.21 15.50 9.28
C ASN A 128 9.04 15.16 8.32
N THR A 129 7.89 15.77 8.59
CA THR A 129 6.62 15.57 7.86
C THR A 129 5.95 16.89 7.53
N GLY A 130 5.14 16.88 6.48
CA GLY A 130 4.31 18.02 6.12
C GLY A 130 3.12 17.65 5.25
N VAL A 131 2.36 18.69 4.93
CA VAL A 131 1.24 18.65 3.99
C VAL A 131 1.43 19.81 3.01
N ALA A 132 1.57 19.48 1.74
CA ALA A 132 1.59 20.42 0.64
C ALA A 132 0.26 20.35 -0.13
N ARG A 133 -0.02 21.37 -0.93
CA ARG A 133 -1.13 21.34 -1.88
C ARG A 133 -0.57 21.45 -3.29
N SER A 134 -1.01 20.58 -4.20
CA SER A 134 -0.62 20.69 -5.60
C SER A 134 -1.29 21.89 -6.27
N ASP A 135 -0.59 22.51 -7.20
CA ASP A 135 -1.11 23.62 -8.00
C ASP A 135 -2.13 23.15 -9.07
N GLU A 136 -2.58 24.09 -9.91
CA GLU A 136 -3.48 23.84 -11.03
C GLU A 136 -2.92 22.88 -12.08
N ASN A 137 -1.59 22.75 -12.13
CA ASN A 137 -0.90 21.82 -13.01
C ASN A 137 -0.67 20.47 -12.32
N GLY A 138 -1.02 20.30 -11.04
CA GLY A 138 -0.75 19.08 -10.28
C GLY A 138 0.69 18.96 -9.79
N VAL A 139 1.43 20.06 -9.70
CA VAL A 139 2.79 20.09 -9.16
C VAL A 139 2.73 20.39 -7.66
N ALA A 140 3.38 19.56 -6.85
CA ALA A 140 3.53 19.79 -5.42
C ALA A 140 5.01 19.76 -5.03
N VAL A 141 5.42 20.71 -4.19
CA VAL A 141 6.79 20.79 -3.65
C VAL A 141 6.79 20.28 -2.21
N LEU A 142 7.53 19.21 -1.97
CA LEU A 142 7.64 18.54 -0.68
C LEU A 142 8.94 19.00 -0.02
N LYS A 143 8.84 19.78 1.06
CA LYS A 143 10.00 20.34 1.75
C LYS A 143 10.28 19.55 3.02
N VAL A 144 11.49 19.04 3.17
CA VAL A 144 11.90 18.21 4.31
C VAL A 144 13.29 18.63 4.79
N ARG A 145 13.67 18.20 5.99
CA ARG A 145 15.08 18.14 6.37
C ARG A 145 15.74 17.00 5.59
N THR A 146 17.00 17.16 5.19
CA THR A 146 17.73 16.20 4.36
C THR A 146 17.77 14.81 5.02
N PRO A 147 17.05 13.81 4.47
CA PRO A 147 16.90 12.52 5.14
C PRO A 147 18.14 11.65 4.94
N THR A 148 18.47 10.85 5.95
CA THR A 148 19.56 9.86 5.86
C THR A 148 19.04 8.52 5.33
N ALA A 149 19.91 7.78 4.64
CA ALA A 149 19.64 6.40 4.26
C ALA A 149 19.45 5.51 5.49
N TYR A 150 18.63 4.47 5.37
CA TYR A 150 18.41 3.47 6.43
C TYR A 150 18.24 2.07 5.85
N LYS A 151 18.47 1.03 6.66
CA LYS A 151 18.21 -0.36 6.24
C LYS A 151 16.82 -0.82 6.64
N VAL A 152 16.24 -1.63 5.78
CA VAL A 152 14.98 -2.34 6.04
C VAL A 152 15.28 -3.61 6.85
N PRO A 153 14.38 -4.08 7.73
CA PRO A 153 14.63 -5.27 8.53
C PRO A 153 14.96 -6.50 7.69
N LYS A 154 16.08 -7.15 8.03
CA LYS A 154 16.59 -8.36 7.35
C LYS A 154 15.61 -9.53 7.31
N VAL A 155 14.67 -9.58 8.25
CA VAL A 155 13.62 -10.62 8.32
C VAL A 155 12.78 -10.64 7.04
N MET A 156 12.69 -9.52 6.33
CA MET A 156 11.92 -9.42 5.08
C MET A 156 12.82 -9.09 3.88
N PHE A 157 13.72 -8.10 4.00
CA PHE A 157 14.61 -7.66 2.90
C PHE A 157 15.92 -7.06 3.44
N ASP A 158 17.09 -7.56 3.01
CA ASP A 158 18.39 -6.93 3.33
C ASP A 158 18.71 -5.83 2.32
N LYS A 159 18.07 -4.68 2.48
CA LYS A 159 18.15 -3.55 1.54
C LYS A 159 18.42 -2.24 2.27
N THR A 160 19.41 -1.51 1.79
CA THR A 160 19.63 -0.10 2.18
C THR A 160 18.80 0.79 1.26
N LEU A 161 17.94 1.61 1.84
CA LEU A 161 17.16 2.60 1.09
C LEU A 161 17.93 3.91 1.04
N LYS A 162 18.12 4.43 -0.18
CA LYS A 162 18.68 5.77 -0.43
C LYS A 162 17.76 6.85 0.17
N PRO A 163 18.25 8.06 0.45
CA PRO A 163 17.41 9.20 0.86
C PRO A 163 16.17 9.36 -0.03
N HIS A 164 15.00 9.45 0.59
CA HIS A 164 13.72 9.54 -0.12
C HIS A 164 12.64 10.21 0.74
N ILE A 165 11.60 10.68 0.06
CA ILE A 165 10.37 11.20 0.67
C ILE A 165 9.23 10.26 0.31
N HIS A 166 8.52 9.77 1.32
CA HIS A 166 7.25 9.09 1.13
C HIS A 166 6.12 10.11 1.08
N TYR A 167 5.11 9.84 0.25
CA TYR A 167 3.94 10.69 0.19
C TYR A 167 2.67 9.91 -0.15
N ARG A 168 1.54 10.53 0.19
CA ARG A 168 0.19 10.11 -0.20
C ARG A 168 -0.57 11.32 -0.72
N THR A 169 -1.38 11.10 -1.75
CA THR A 169 -2.31 12.10 -2.26
C THR A 169 -3.68 11.93 -1.60
N CYS A 170 -4.28 13.01 -1.13
CA CYS A 170 -5.63 13.02 -0.57
C CYS A 170 -6.58 13.64 -1.60
N SER A 171 -7.41 12.80 -2.23
CA SER A 171 -8.39 13.23 -3.23
C SER A 171 -9.73 13.60 -2.59
N MET A 172 -10.58 14.35 -3.30
CA MET A 172 -11.89 14.80 -2.80
C MET A 172 -12.89 13.68 -2.41
N SER A 173 -12.52 12.41 -2.59
CA SER A 173 -13.31 11.26 -2.14
C SER A 173 -13.12 10.89 -0.66
N GLY A 174 -12.29 11.62 0.10
CA GLY A 174 -11.99 11.28 1.51
C GLY A 174 -11.08 10.05 1.64
N MET A 175 -10.19 9.88 0.66
CA MET A 175 -9.30 8.73 0.55
C MET A 175 -7.87 9.21 0.35
N LEU A 176 -6.98 8.70 1.20
CA LEU A 176 -5.55 8.73 0.96
C LEU A 176 -5.15 7.65 -0.04
N GLY A 177 -4.32 8.05 -0.98
CA GLY A 177 -3.65 7.17 -1.92
C GLY A 177 -2.73 6.16 -1.24
N ARG A 178 -2.19 5.29 -2.08
CA ARG A 178 -1.12 4.37 -1.71
C ARG A 178 0.13 5.16 -1.33
N VAL A 179 1.03 4.55 -0.57
CA VAL A 179 2.35 5.15 -0.29
C VAL A 179 3.16 5.14 -1.58
N GLU A 180 3.53 6.35 -2.02
CA GLU A 180 4.44 6.62 -3.12
C GLU A 180 5.76 7.15 -2.58
N THR A 181 6.80 7.10 -3.41
CA THR A 181 8.17 7.47 -3.00
C THR A 181 8.82 8.29 -4.10
N VAL A 182 9.46 9.39 -3.71
CA VAL A 182 10.38 10.16 -4.56
C VAL A 182 11.76 10.11 -3.93
N PHE A 183 12.77 9.75 -4.71
CA PHE A 183 14.16 9.74 -4.25
C PHE A 183 14.77 11.14 -4.42
N LEU A 184 15.67 11.49 -3.50
CA LEU A 184 16.44 12.74 -3.52
C LEU A 184 17.80 12.53 -4.19
#